data_AF-A0A942IY59-F1
#
_entry.id   AF-A0A942IY59-F1
#
_cell.length_a   1.000
_cell.length_b   1.000
_cell.length_c   1.000
_cell.angle_alpha   90.00
_cell.angle_beta   90.00
_cell.angle_gamma   90.00
#
_symmetry.space_group_name_H-M   'P 1'
#
loop_
_entity.id
_entity.type
_entity.pdbx_description
1 polymer ?
#
loop_
_entity_poly.entity_id
_entity_poly.type
_entity_poly.pdbx_seq_one_letter_code
_entity_poly.pdbx_strand_id
1 'polypeptide(L)'
;MIVGPGLHSGASCRVRLYREPGPVRFKRGRHELPAILKNVVATPRCTVLGDGSLRLAMVEHLLAALYITGWWQDLLIEVSGAELPVLDGSAAPWLE
;
A
#
# COMPACT_ATOMS: atom_id res chain seq x y z
N MET A 1 -12.13 4.88 -2.32
CA MET A 1 -11.92 3.40 -2.34
C MET A 1 -11.51 3.06 -3.76
N ILE A 2 -10.38 2.37 -3.92
CA ILE A 2 -9.82 2.02 -5.23
C ILE A 2 -9.80 0.50 -5.35
N VAL A 3 -10.07 -0.03 -6.54
CA VAL A 3 -10.03 -1.47 -6.84
C VAL A 3 -9.33 -1.67 -8.17
N GLY A 4 -8.41 -2.63 -8.24
CA GLY A 4 -7.76 -2.98 -9.50
C GLY A 4 -6.84 -4.20 -9.36
N PRO A 5 -6.30 -4.69 -10.49
CA PRO A 5 -5.38 -5.82 -10.50
C PRO A 5 -3.96 -5.40 -10.08
N GLY A 6 -3.26 -6.28 -9.38
CA GLY A 6 -1.81 -6.17 -9.18
C GLY A 6 -1.04 -6.41 -10.48
N LEU A 7 0.13 -5.76 -10.63
CA LEU A 7 0.98 -5.89 -11.82
C LEU A 7 1.56 -7.28 -11.98
N HIS A 8 2.03 -7.88 -10.88
CA HIS A 8 2.78 -9.13 -10.90
C HIS A 8 1.90 -10.35 -10.65
N SER A 9 0.92 -10.24 -9.75
CA SER A 9 0.01 -11.34 -9.40
C SER A 9 -1.21 -11.43 -10.32
N GLY A 10 -1.62 -10.34 -10.95
CA GLY A 10 -2.89 -10.24 -11.68
C GLY A 10 -4.14 -10.33 -10.78
N ALA A 11 -3.98 -10.50 -9.47
CA ALA A 11 -5.08 -10.62 -8.53
C ALA A 11 -5.68 -9.24 -8.22
N SER A 12 -7.00 -9.19 -8.05
CA SER A 12 -7.70 -7.95 -7.68
C SER A 12 -7.46 -7.61 -6.21
N CYS A 13 -7.17 -6.34 -5.93
CA CYS A 13 -7.01 -5.79 -4.60
C CYS A 13 -7.90 -4.55 -4.46
N ARG A 14 -8.61 -4.47 -3.33
CA ARG A 14 -9.36 -3.30 -2.90
C ARG A 14 -8.55 -2.54 -1.85
N VAL A 15 -8.44 -1.22 -2.02
CA VAL A 15 -7.73 -0.32 -1.12
C VAL A 15 -8.68 0.76 -0.57
N ARG A 16 -8.64 0.98 0.74
CA ARG A 16 -9.40 2.02 1.45
C ARG A 16 -8.48 2.77 2.41
N LEU A 17 -8.62 4.08 2.45
CA LEU A 17 -7.86 4.95 3.32
C LEU A 17 -8.78 5.46 4.44
N TYR A 18 -8.32 5.36 5.68
CA TYR A 18 -9.00 5.90 6.85
C TYR A 18 -8.07 6.86 7.58
N ARG A 19 -8.64 8.00 8.01
CA ARG A 19 -7.93 8.92 8.91
C ARG A 19 -7.93 8.30 10.30
N GLU A 20 -6.75 7.91 10.79
CA GLU A 20 -6.60 7.27 12.09
C GLU A 20 -5.26 7.64 12.71
N PRO A 21 -5.21 8.14 13.96
CA PRO A 21 -3.96 8.56 14.59
C PRO A 21 -2.81 7.56 14.46
N GLY A 22 -1.58 8.08 14.31
CA GLY A 22 -0.34 7.31 14.32
C GLY A 22 0.40 7.29 12.98
N PRO A 23 1.32 6.35 12.74
CA PRO A 23 2.05 6.29 11.49
C PRO A 23 1.15 5.85 10.33
N VAL A 24 1.58 6.13 9.10
CA VAL A 24 1.04 5.46 7.91
C VAL A 24 1.26 3.95 8.06
N ARG A 25 0.18 3.18 7.99
CA ARG A 25 0.24 1.73 8.15
C ARG A 25 -0.77 1.02 7.26
N PHE A 26 -0.40 -0.15 6.76
CA PHE A 26 -1.28 -1.02 6.00
C PHE A 26 -2.02 -1.98 6.92
N LYS A 27 -3.23 -2.39 6.54
CA LYS A 27 -4.03 -3.38 7.26
C LYS A 27 -4.60 -4.42 6.30
N ARG A 28 -4.46 -5.70 6.64
CA ARG A 28 -5.14 -6.81 5.95
C ARG A 28 -5.74 -7.75 6.98
N GLY A 29 -7.06 -7.79 7.05
CA GLY A 29 -7.78 -8.50 8.12
C GLY A 29 -7.44 -7.90 9.49
N ARG A 30 -6.88 -8.72 10.39
CA ARG A 30 -6.47 -8.31 11.74
C ARG A 30 -5.02 -7.83 11.87
N HIS A 31 -4.25 -7.93 10.79
CA HIS A 31 -2.81 -7.63 10.81
C HIS A 31 -2.56 -6.22 10.29
N GLU A 32 -1.74 -5.46 11.00
CA GLU A 32 -1.33 -4.11 10.64
C GLU A 32 0.19 -4.04 10.48
N LEU A 33 0.66 -3.29 9.50
CA LEU A 33 2.07 -3.18 9.13
C LEU A 33 2.44 -1.71 8.88
N PRO A 34 3.29 -1.10 9.74
CA PRO A 34 3.80 0.25 9.49
C PRO A 34 4.55 0.36 8.16
N ALA A 35 4.32 1.45 7.42
CA ALA A 35 4.99 1.73 6.16
C ALA A 35 6.37 2.38 6.39
N ILE A 36 7.30 1.61 6.98
CA ILE A 36 8.65 2.07 7.35
C ILE A 36 9.74 1.22 6.71
N LEU A 37 10.95 1.79 6.60
CA LEU A 37 12.11 1.14 5.98
C LEU A 37 12.43 -0.23 6.58
N LYS A 38 12.29 -0.40 7.90
CA LYS A 38 12.55 -1.67 8.61
C LYS A 38 11.67 -2.82 8.10
N ASN A 39 10.50 -2.51 7.55
CA ASN A 39 9.55 -3.51 7.05
C ASN A 39 9.75 -3.80 5.57
N VAL A 40 10.73 -3.20 4.89
CA VAL A 40 11.07 -3.56 3.50
C VAL A 40 11.76 -4.92 3.50
N VAL A 41 11.14 -5.87 2.82
CA VAL A 41 11.57 -7.28 2.77
C VAL A 41 11.98 -7.73 1.37
N ALA A 42 11.66 -6.96 0.32
CA ALA A 42 12.16 -7.17 -1.03
C ALA A 42 12.05 -5.89 -1.88
N THR A 43 12.93 -5.79 -2.87
CA THR A 43 13.03 -4.67 -3.84
C THR A 43 13.16 -5.07 -5.33
N PRO A 44 13.28 -6.36 -5.75
CA PRO A 44 13.31 -6.67 -7.19
C PRO A 44 12.00 -6.31 -7.90
N ARG A 45 12.06 -5.33 -8.80
CA ARG A 45 10.96 -4.84 -9.67
C ARG A 45 9.80 -4.13 -8.97
N CYS A 46 9.66 -4.25 -7.66
CA CYS A 46 8.77 -3.42 -6.85
C CYS A 46 9.23 -3.35 -5.39
N THR A 47 8.69 -2.41 -4.61
CA THR A 47 8.89 -2.36 -3.17
C THR A 47 7.90 -3.27 -2.47
N VAL A 48 8.41 -4.13 -1.58
CA VAL A 48 7.58 -5.07 -0.83
C VAL A 48 7.79 -4.89 0.66
N LEU A 49 6.69 -4.67 1.38
CA LEU A 49 6.67 -4.58 2.84
C LEU A 49 6.22 -5.90 3.46
N GLY A 50 6.76 -6.24 4.63
CA GLY A 50 6.30 -7.38 5.42
C GLY A 50 7.00 -7.55 6.77
N ASP A 51 6.38 -8.35 7.64
CA ASP A 51 6.87 -8.65 9.00
C ASP A 51 6.60 -10.11 9.43
N GLY A 52 6.32 -10.99 8.47
CA GLY A 52 5.93 -12.38 8.71
C GLY A 52 4.44 -12.58 8.93
N SER A 53 3.72 -11.58 9.46
CA SER A 53 2.26 -11.61 9.57
C SER A 53 1.57 -11.11 8.30
N LEU A 54 2.22 -10.17 7.62
CA LEU A 54 1.71 -9.54 6.41
C LEU A 54 2.84 -9.39 5.39
N ARG A 55 2.47 -9.47 4.11
CA ARG A 55 3.33 -9.22 2.96
C ARG A 55 2.52 -8.50 1.88
N LEU A 56 3.00 -7.31 1.50
CA LEU A 56 2.35 -6.43 0.51
C LEU A 56 3.36 -5.92 -0.50
N ALA A 57 3.12 -6.26 -1.76
CA ALA A 57 3.89 -5.79 -2.91
C ALA A 57 3.28 -4.55 -3.55
N MET A 58 4.07 -3.87 -4.38
CA MET A 58 3.67 -2.72 -5.18
C MET A 58 3.18 -1.53 -4.34
N VAL A 59 3.81 -1.27 -3.20
CA VAL A 59 3.38 -0.19 -2.28
C VAL A 59 3.80 1.21 -2.75
N GLU A 60 4.81 1.29 -3.62
CA GLU A 60 5.53 2.52 -3.97
C GLU A 60 4.68 3.58 -4.67
N HIS A 61 3.73 3.22 -5.53
CA HIS A 61 2.93 4.20 -6.26
C HIS A 61 1.95 4.93 -5.32
N LEU A 62 1.28 4.18 -4.44
CA LEU A 62 0.44 4.78 -3.40
C LEU A 62 1.29 5.62 -2.43
N LEU A 63 2.43 5.11 -1.97
CA LEU A 63 3.30 5.86 -1.06
C LEU A 63 3.83 7.15 -1.72
N ALA A 64 4.12 7.14 -3.03
CA ALA A 64 4.47 8.33 -3.79
C ALA A 64 3.31 9.35 -3.82
N ALA A 65 2.08 8.89 -4.06
CA ALA A 65 0.90 9.76 -4.04
C ALA A 65 0.68 10.41 -2.67
N LEU A 66 0.82 9.64 -1.58
CA LEU A 66 0.74 10.16 -0.21
C LEU A 66 1.84 11.17 0.10
N TYR A 67 3.06 10.93 -0.40
CA TYR A 67 4.16 11.86 -0.25
C TYR A 67 3.88 13.20 -0.95
N ILE A 68 3.42 13.15 -2.21
CA ILE A 68 3.06 14.33 -3.02
C ILE A 68 2.00 15.19 -2.31
N THR A 69 1.04 14.54 -1.65
CA THR A 69 -0.11 15.19 -1.03
C THR A 69 0.11 15.58 0.45
N GLY A 70 1.28 15.30 1.02
CA GLY A 70 1.61 15.66 2.40
C GLY A 70 1.02 14.75 3.48
N TRP A 71 0.49 13.58 3.11
CA TRP A 71 -0.11 12.63 4.07
C TRP A 71 0.93 11.68 4.64
N TRP A 72 1.74 12.20 5.58
CA TRP A 72 2.87 11.47 6.17
C TRP A 72 2.53 10.77 7.49
N GLN A 73 1.36 11.04 8.07
CA GLN A 73 0.86 10.41 9.29
C GLN A 73 -0.66 10.36 9.33
N ASP A 74 -1.16 9.71 10.37
CA ASP A 74 -2.54 9.44 10.75
C ASP A 74 -3.36 8.81 9.61
N LEU A 75 -2.83 7.75 9.02
CA LEU A 75 -3.45 7.04 7.92
C LEU A 75 -3.38 5.52 8.10
N LEU A 76 -4.55 4.89 8.11
CA LEU A 76 -4.69 3.45 7.99
C LEU A 76 -5.11 3.10 6.56
N ILE A 77 -4.31 2.28 5.88
CA ILE A 77 -4.55 1.81 4.51
C ILE A 77 -5.01 0.36 4.56
N GLU A 78 -6.32 0.14 4.50
CA GLU A 78 -6.89 -1.20 4.45
C GLU A 78 -6.82 -1.76 3.03
N VAL A 79 -6.33 -3.00 2.93
CA VAL A 79 -6.15 -3.71 1.68
C VAL A 79 -6.74 -5.12 1.75
N SER A 80 -7.34 -5.60 0.65
CA SER A 80 -7.87 -6.97 0.59
C SER A 80 -6.87 -7.99 0.04
N GLY A 81 -5.86 -7.56 -0.71
CA GLY A 81 -4.93 -8.41 -1.45
C GLY A 81 -3.51 -8.45 -0.88
N ALA A 82 -2.62 -9.15 -1.58
CA ALA A 82 -1.18 -9.23 -1.27
C ALA A 82 -0.31 -8.29 -2.12
N GLU A 83 -0.92 -7.59 -3.05
CA GLU A 83 -0.29 -6.64 -3.95
C GLU A 83 -1.27 -5.49 -4.18
N LEU A 84 -0.78 -4.25 -4.17
CA LEU A 84 -1.62 -3.11 -4.48
C LEU A 84 -1.91 -3.04 -5.98
N PRO A 85 -3.06 -2.46 -6.38
CA PRO A 85 -3.38 -2.24 -7.78
C PRO A 85 -2.30 -1.45 -8.52
N VAL A 86 -1.97 -1.88 -9.74
CA VAL A 86 -1.05 -1.12 -10.62
C VAL A 86 -1.72 0.12 -11.22
N LEU A 87 -3.04 0.06 -11.40
CA LEU A 87 -3.85 1.09 -12.06
C LEU A 87 -3.31 1.39 -13.47
N ASP A 88 -2.94 2.63 -13.77
CA ASP A 88 -2.33 3.02 -15.04
C ASP A 88 -0.79 2.90 -15.03
N GLY A 89 -0.20 2.40 -13.93
CA GLY A 89 1.24 2.31 -13.73
C GLY A 89 1.89 3.58 -13.17
N SER A 90 1.11 4.62 -12.86
CA SER A 90 1.59 5.87 -12.26
C SER A 90 1.03 6.07 -10.84
N ALA A 91 1.40 7.19 -10.22
CA ALA A 91 0.82 7.64 -8.96
C ALA A 91 -0.47 8.48 -9.17
N ALA A 92 -0.76 8.93 -10.40
CA ALA A 92 -1.85 9.88 -10.65
C ALA A 92 -3.24 9.33 -10.26
N PRO A 93 -3.62 8.07 -10.57
CA PRO A 93 -4.92 7.55 -10.16
C PRO A 93 -5.11 7.40 -8.64
N TRP A 94 -4.03 7.47 -7.85
CA TRP A 94 -4.11 7.49 -6.39
C TRP A 94 -4.41 8.88 -5.82
N LEU A 95 -4.30 9.93 -6.64
CA LEU A 95 -4.55 11.33 -6.27
C LEU A 95 -6.00 11.76 -6.54
N GLU A 96 -6.77 10.95 -7.27
CA GLU A 96 -8.19 11.15 -7.58
C GLU A 96 -9.11 10.64 -6.45
#